data_AF-A0A9P1E9F9-F1
#
_entry.id   AF-A0A9P1E9F9-F1
#
_cell.length_a   1.000
_cell.length_b   1.000
_cell.length_c   1.000
_cell.angle_alpha   90.00
_cell.angle_beta   90.00
_cell.angle_gamma   90.00
#
_symmetry.space_group_name_H-M   'P 1'
#
loop_
_entity.id
_entity.type
_entity.pdbx_description
1 polymer ?
#
loop_
_entity_poly.entity_id
_entity_poly.type
_entity_poly.pdbx_seq_one_letter_code
_entity_poly.pdbx_strand_id
1 'polypeptide(L)'
;MLLGLNFNFDRCMQEGQNARRFKKLYADREDVFVPDIFWNCTSGKVLTMEWVEGVKLNEQEAIERQGLNVLDLVNTGIQCSLRQLLEYGYFHADPHPGNLLATPDGKLAFIDFGMMSETPEEARFAIIGHVVHMVNRDYEAMARDYYALDFLSPDIDVSPIVPALQNFFDDALNSTVSDLNFKTIVDGLGAVLYQYPFNVPAYYALILRSLTVLEGLALNADPKFKVLAASYPYFAKRLLTDPNPYLRDALIELLFKEGKFRWTRLENLLVQGKKDQDFSAKDALQPLLKLLLGPDGDELRGLVTKEAIRVTEAVILGSIIESYNLIPGPMRSIIFNSSAVGLLAVNTEEEKNMIDLRAQVFRIWGLLQSAESFDPSLLQPILQLFQATRLHPNRLQYPDDDLLSQGHPDQFASV
;
A
#
# COMPACT_ATOMS: atom_id res chain seq x y z
N MET A 1 -44.54 -1.39 2.37
CA MET A 1 -44.64 -1.04 0.94
C MET A 1 -43.79 -2.06 0.20
N LEU A 2 -44.42 -2.89 -0.64
CA LEU A 2 -43.82 -4.04 -1.31
C LEU A 2 -42.59 -3.61 -2.14
N LEU A 3 -41.41 -4.16 -1.82
CA LEU A 3 -40.24 -4.11 -2.68
C LEU A 3 -40.61 -4.81 -4.00
N GLY A 4 -40.75 -4.01 -5.06
CA GLY A 4 -40.87 -4.51 -6.41
C GLY A 4 -39.58 -5.22 -6.79
N LEU A 5 -39.56 -6.54 -6.67
CA LEU A 5 -38.65 -7.40 -7.41
C LEU A 5 -38.99 -7.24 -8.90
N ASN A 6 -38.40 -6.24 -9.55
CA ASN A 6 -38.24 -6.26 -11.00
C ASN A 6 -37.44 -7.52 -11.30
N PHE A 7 -38.11 -8.57 -11.77
CA PHE A 7 -37.44 -9.67 -12.45
C PHE A 7 -36.70 -9.06 -13.63
N ASN A 8 -35.39 -8.85 -13.46
CA ASN A 8 -34.53 -8.32 -14.50
C ASN A 8 -34.50 -9.37 -15.61
N PHE A 9 -35.29 -9.16 -16.66
CA PHE A 9 -35.47 -10.11 -17.77
C PHE A 9 -34.15 -10.39 -18.51
N ASP A 10 -33.11 -9.61 -18.25
CA ASP A 10 -31.78 -9.66 -18.86
C ASP A 10 -30.65 -10.01 -17.88
N ARG A 11 -30.94 -10.67 -16.74
CA ARG A 11 -29.91 -11.01 -15.74
C ARG A 11 -28.68 -11.70 -16.34
N CYS A 12 -28.88 -12.73 -17.17
CA CYS A 12 -27.76 -13.45 -17.80
C CYS A 12 -26.99 -12.59 -18.80
N MET A 13 -27.66 -11.65 -19.48
CA MET A 13 -26.97 -10.69 -20.37
C MET A 13 -26.10 -9.73 -19.56
N GLN A 14 -26.60 -9.24 -18.43
CA GLN A 14 -25.83 -8.37 -17.53
C GLN A 14 -24.63 -9.11 -16.93
N GLU A 15 -24.81 -10.36 -16.50
CA GLU A 15 -23.74 -11.19 -15.99
C GLU A 15 -22.65 -11.48 -17.04
N GLY A 16 -23.04 -11.77 -18.28
CA GLY A 16 -22.09 -11.88 -19.39
C GLY A 16 -21.34 -10.57 -19.67
N GLN A 17 -21.99 -9.42 -19.53
CA GLN A 17 -21.33 -8.11 -19.67
C GLN A 17 -20.33 -7.87 -18.54
N ASN A 18 -20.69 -8.25 -17.31
CA ASN A 18 -19.81 -8.20 -16.15
C ASN A 18 -18.55 -9.07 -16.38
N ALA A 19 -18.72 -10.31 -16.84
CA ALA A 19 -17.63 -11.22 -17.17
C ALA A 19 -16.69 -10.61 -18.23
N ARG A 20 -17.24 -10.04 -19.30
CA ARG A 20 -16.46 -9.38 -20.35
C ARG A 20 -15.69 -8.16 -19.82
N ARG A 21 -16.32 -7.33 -18.98
CA ARG A 21 -15.67 -6.17 -18.36
C ARG A 21 -14.55 -6.61 -17.43
N PHE A 22 -14.80 -7.60 -16.59
CA PHE A 22 -13.80 -8.23 -15.73
C PHE A 22 -12.61 -8.71 -16.57
N LYS A 23 -12.85 -9.55 -17.60
CA LYS A 23 -11.78 -10.06 -18.49
C LYS A 23 -10.92 -8.95 -19.07
N LYS A 24 -11.53 -7.83 -19.51
CA LYS A 24 -10.82 -6.69 -20.07
C LYS A 24 -9.94 -5.97 -19.04
N LEU A 25 -10.43 -5.79 -17.80
CA LEU A 25 -9.73 -5.05 -16.76
C LEU A 25 -8.53 -5.82 -16.17
N TYR A 26 -8.53 -7.16 -16.26
CA TYR A 26 -7.49 -8.01 -15.70
C TYR A 26 -6.80 -8.88 -16.78
N ALA A 27 -6.80 -8.43 -18.03
CA ALA A 27 -6.23 -9.18 -19.16
C ALA A 27 -4.70 -9.34 -19.06
N ASP A 28 -4.04 -8.53 -18.25
CA ASP A 28 -2.61 -8.54 -17.99
C ASP A 28 -2.20 -9.49 -16.84
N ARG A 29 -3.17 -10.16 -16.20
CA ARG A 29 -2.94 -11.15 -15.14
C ARG A 29 -2.97 -12.56 -15.71
N GLU A 30 -1.80 -13.14 -15.96
CA GLU A 30 -1.65 -14.49 -16.51
C GLU A 30 -2.10 -15.59 -15.54
N ASP A 31 -2.13 -15.30 -14.25
CA ASP A 31 -2.55 -16.17 -13.15
C ASP A 31 -4.08 -16.22 -12.95
N VAL A 32 -4.84 -15.36 -13.65
CA VAL A 32 -6.31 -15.29 -13.58
C VAL A 32 -6.93 -15.71 -14.91
N PHE A 33 -7.96 -16.56 -14.85
CA PHE A 33 -8.71 -17.00 -16.03
C PHE A 33 -10.16 -16.54 -15.98
N VAL A 34 -10.66 -16.04 -17.12
CA VAL A 34 -12.04 -15.60 -17.28
C VAL A 34 -12.59 -16.15 -18.59
N PRO A 35 -13.67 -16.95 -18.56
CA PRO A 35 -14.21 -17.60 -19.74
C PRO A 35 -14.76 -16.59 -20.75
N ASP A 36 -14.57 -16.86 -22.04
CA ASP A 36 -15.23 -16.09 -23.09
C ASP A 36 -16.75 -16.30 -23.11
N ILE A 37 -17.50 -15.22 -23.34
CA ILE A 37 -18.96 -15.27 -23.45
C ILE A 37 -19.38 -15.52 -24.91
N PHE A 38 -20.17 -16.57 -25.13
CA PHE A 38 -20.74 -16.90 -26.44
C PHE A 38 -22.07 -16.17 -26.64
N TRP A 39 -22.00 -14.91 -27.07
CA TRP A 39 -23.16 -14.02 -27.22
C TRP A 39 -24.30 -14.57 -28.08
N ASN A 40 -23.97 -15.32 -29.15
CA ASN A 40 -24.98 -15.94 -30.02
C ASN A 40 -25.79 -17.04 -29.33
N CYS A 41 -25.29 -17.56 -28.21
CA CYS A 41 -25.90 -18.61 -27.40
C CYS A 41 -26.36 -18.08 -26.02
N THR A 42 -26.23 -16.78 -25.76
CA THR A 42 -26.62 -16.14 -24.51
C THR A 42 -27.93 -15.38 -24.72
N SER A 43 -28.84 -15.48 -23.74
CA SER A 43 -30.13 -14.81 -23.70
C SER A 43 -30.38 -14.26 -22.31
N GLY A 44 -31.49 -13.55 -22.09
CA GLY A 44 -31.84 -13.03 -20.76
C GLY A 44 -31.97 -14.09 -19.65
N LYS A 45 -32.16 -15.37 -20.00
CA LYS A 45 -32.34 -16.50 -19.06
C LYS A 45 -31.25 -17.58 -19.12
N VAL A 46 -30.37 -17.52 -20.10
CA VAL A 46 -29.33 -18.54 -20.31
C VAL A 46 -28.02 -17.82 -20.62
N LEU A 47 -27.00 -18.02 -19.79
CA LEU A 47 -25.64 -17.57 -20.05
C LEU A 47 -24.83 -18.73 -20.61
N THR A 48 -24.23 -18.54 -21.79
CA THR A 48 -23.31 -19.51 -22.39
C THR A 48 -21.90 -18.93 -22.42
N MET A 49 -20.94 -19.66 -21.86
CA MET A 49 -19.54 -19.26 -21.76
C MET A 49 -18.59 -20.42 -22.04
N GLU A 50 -17.31 -20.11 -22.20
CA GLU A 50 -16.23 -21.07 -22.37
C GLU A 50 -16.20 -22.09 -21.25
N TRP A 51 -16.00 -23.35 -21.63
CA TRP A 51 -15.87 -24.43 -20.68
C TRP A 51 -14.53 -24.32 -19.98
N VAL A 52 -14.57 -24.27 -18.65
CA VAL A 52 -13.37 -24.20 -17.80
C VAL A 52 -13.18 -25.56 -17.13
N GLU A 53 -12.07 -26.21 -17.43
CA GLU A 53 -11.64 -27.38 -16.69
C GLU A 53 -10.90 -26.95 -15.43
N GLY A 54 -11.33 -27.46 -14.27
CA GLY A 54 -10.69 -27.14 -13.01
C GLY A 54 -11.38 -27.79 -11.80
N VAL A 55 -10.71 -27.70 -10.66
CA VAL A 55 -11.19 -28.19 -9.36
C VAL A 55 -11.63 -27.01 -8.51
N LYS A 56 -12.74 -27.14 -7.78
CA LYS A 56 -13.23 -26.04 -6.94
C LYS A 56 -12.23 -25.68 -5.86
N LEU A 57 -12.13 -24.39 -5.56
CA LEU A 57 -11.10 -23.89 -4.65
C LEU A 57 -11.25 -24.39 -3.20
N ASN A 58 -12.43 -24.90 -2.82
CA ASN A 58 -12.67 -25.54 -1.52
C ASN A 58 -12.29 -27.03 -1.47
N GLU A 59 -11.85 -27.63 -2.58
CA GLU A 59 -11.45 -29.05 -2.67
C GLU A 59 -9.93 -29.20 -2.56
N GLN A 60 -9.36 -28.80 -1.42
CA GLN A 60 -7.91 -28.72 -1.20
C GLN A 60 -7.15 -30.00 -1.57
N GLU A 61 -7.61 -31.16 -1.12
CA GLU A 61 -6.93 -32.43 -1.43
C GLU A 61 -6.87 -32.73 -2.94
N ALA A 62 -7.88 -32.30 -3.70
CA ALA A 62 -7.91 -32.51 -5.14
C ALA A 62 -6.94 -31.57 -5.87
N ILE A 63 -6.78 -30.34 -5.37
CA ILE A 63 -5.80 -29.36 -5.86
C ILE A 63 -4.36 -29.84 -5.56
N GLU A 64 -4.11 -30.33 -4.34
CA GLU A 64 -2.80 -30.86 -3.96
C GLU A 64 -2.42 -32.11 -4.76
N ARG A 65 -3.39 -32.97 -5.13
CA ARG A 65 -3.15 -34.11 -6.04
C ARG A 65 -2.71 -33.68 -7.45
N GLN A 66 -3.01 -32.46 -7.87
CA GLN A 66 -2.52 -31.88 -9.12
C GLN A 66 -1.11 -31.28 -8.98
N GLY A 67 -0.53 -31.29 -7.77
CA GLY A 67 0.74 -30.64 -7.47
C GLY A 67 0.64 -29.13 -7.30
N LEU A 68 -0.58 -28.60 -7.18
CA LEU A 68 -0.84 -27.18 -6.94
C LEU A 68 -0.96 -26.89 -5.44
N ASN A 69 -0.69 -25.66 -5.07
CA ASN A 69 -0.84 -25.16 -3.70
C ASN A 69 -2.06 -24.24 -3.62
N VAL A 70 -3.03 -24.62 -2.79
CA VAL A 70 -4.25 -23.82 -2.55
C VAL A 70 -3.91 -22.41 -2.08
N LEU A 71 -2.89 -22.23 -1.25
CA LEU A 71 -2.54 -20.90 -0.73
C LEU A 71 -2.05 -19.96 -1.83
N ASP A 72 -1.39 -20.47 -2.85
CA ASP A 72 -0.93 -19.64 -3.98
C ASP A 72 -2.13 -19.14 -4.82
N LEU A 73 -3.15 -19.99 -5.00
CA LEU A 73 -4.41 -19.62 -5.65
C LEU A 73 -5.24 -18.66 -4.79
N VAL A 74 -5.27 -18.85 -3.47
CA VAL A 74 -5.93 -17.92 -2.53
C VAL A 74 -5.24 -16.56 -2.55
N ASN A 75 -3.91 -16.53 -2.54
CA ASN A 75 -3.13 -15.30 -2.67
C ASN A 75 -3.44 -14.60 -4.00
N THR A 76 -3.50 -15.35 -5.11
CA THR A 76 -3.94 -14.85 -6.42
C THR A 76 -5.33 -14.20 -6.34
N GLY A 77 -6.27 -14.85 -5.67
CA GLY A 77 -7.63 -14.32 -5.45
C GLY A 77 -7.65 -13.04 -4.61
N ILE A 78 -6.84 -12.96 -3.56
CA ILE A 78 -6.69 -11.75 -2.72
C ILE A 78 -6.09 -10.62 -3.54
N GLN A 79 -4.98 -10.85 -4.25
CA GLN A 79 -4.33 -9.83 -5.07
C GLN A 79 -5.25 -9.34 -6.20
N CYS A 80 -5.94 -10.27 -6.87
CA CYS A 80 -6.96 -9.92 -7.86
C CYS A 80 -8.01 -9.02 -7.21
N SER A 81 -8.62 -9.44 -6.10
CA SER A 81 -9.67 -8.70 -5.37
C SER A 81 -9.24 -7.29 -4.94
N LEU A 82 -8.04 -7.15 -4.38
CA LEU A 82 -7.46 -5.84 -4.02
C LEU A 82 -7.29 -4.97 -5.24
N ARG A 83 -6.79 -5.54 -6.35
CA ARG A 83 -6.65 -4.83 -7.62
C ARG A 83 -8.00 -4.33 -8.13
N GLN A 84 -9.02 -5.18 -8.07
CA GLN A 84 -10.36 -4.82 -8.51
C GLN A 84 -10.94 -3.64 -7.76
N LEU A 85 -10.81 -3.72 -6.43
CA LEU A 85 -11.33 -2.71 -5.52
C LEU A 85 -10.56 -1.40 -5.64
N LEU A 86 -9.23 -1.46 -5.58
CA LEU A 86 -8.39 -0.28 -5.35
C LEU A 86 -7.86 0.36 -6.63
N GLU A 87 -7.70 -0.38 -7.73
CA GLU A 87 -7.25 0.22 -9.01
C GLU A 87 -8.39 0.65 -9.91
N TYR A 88 -9.40 -0.23 -10.04
CA TYR A 88 -10.48 -0.05 -11.01
C TYR A 88 -11.80 0.33 -10.37
N GLY A 89 -11.95 0.12 -9.06
CA GLY A 89 -13.22 0.39 -8.36
C GLY A 89 -14.37 -0.47 -8.88
N TYR A 90 -14.08 -1.63 -9.48
CA TYR A 90 -15.06 -2.56 -10.02
C TYR A 90 -14.69 -3.96 -9.55
N PHE A 91 -15.41 -4.50 -8.57
CA PHE A 91 -14.98 -5.66 -7.80
C PHE A 91 -16.04 -6.75 -7.69
N HIS A 92 -15.57 -7.99 -7.51
CA HIS A 92 -16.41 -9.14 -7.21
C HIS A 92 -16.86 -9.12 -5.74
N ALA A 93 -18.14 -8.89 -5.52
CA ALA A 93 -18.72 -8.72 -4.18
C ALA A 93 -18.98 -10.04 -3.43
N ASP A 94 -18.97 -11.17 -4.14
CA ASP A 94 -19.18 -12.51 -3.55
C ASP A 94 -18.30 -13.60 -4.19
N PRO A 95 -16.96 -13.60 -3.99
CA PRO A 95 -16.05 -14.57 -4.59
C PRO A 95 -16.14 -15.93 -3.89
N HIS A 96 -17.34 -16.50 -3.83
CA HIS A 96 -17.62 -17.75 -3.15
C HIS A 96 -16.73 -18.87 -3.72
N PRO A 97 -16.12 -19.75 -2.90
CA PRO A 97 -15.19 -20.78 -3.38
C PRO A 97 -15.77 -21.72 -4.44
N GLY A 98 -17.10 -21.86 -4.49
CA GLY A 98 -17.79 -22.64 -5.52
C GLY A 98 -17.74 -22.02 -6.92
N ASN A 99 -17.45 -20.72 -7.02
CA ASN A 99 -17.36 -19.94 -8.25
C ASN A 99 -15.90 -19.71 -8.69
N LEU A 100 -14.95 -20.32 -7.97
CA LEU A 100 -13.53 -20.23 -8.19
C LEU A 100 -12.98 -21.63 -8.48
N LEU A 101 -12.28 -21.78 -9.60
CA LEU A 101 -11.69 -23.05 -10.00
C LEU A 101 -10.16 -22.92 -10.08
N ALA A 102 -9.46 -23.92 -9.55
CA ALA A 102 -8.07 -24.21 -9.80
C ALA A 102 -7.96 -24.94 -11.15
N THR A 103 -7.42 -24.28 -12.15
CA THR A 103 -7.18 -24.89 -13.46
C THR A 103 -5.93 -25.78 -13.43
N PRO A 104 -5.82 -26.81 -14.29
CA PRO A 104 -4.66 -27.70 -14.32
C PRO A 104 -3.32 -27.00 -14.60
N ASP A 105 -3.34 -25.83 -15.26
CA ASP A 105 -2.18 -24.97 -15.52
C ASP A 105 -1.84 -24.01 -14.36
N GLY A 106 -2.56 -24.11 -13.23
CA GLY A 106 -2.26 -23.35 -12.02
C GLY A 106 -2.86 -21.96 -11.96
N LYS A 107 -3.81 -21.63 -12.85
CA LYS A 107 -4.54 -20.34 -12.82
C LYS A 107 -5.79 -20.43 -11.96
N LEU A 108 -6.19 -19.29 -11.41
CA LEU A 108 -7.45 -19.08 -10.72
C LEU A 108 -8.54 -18.63 -11.70
N ALA A 109 -9.50 -19.50 -12.01
CA ALA A 109 -10.61 -19.17 -12.89
C ALA A 109 -11.84 -18.68 -12.13
N PHE A 110 -12.44 -17.59 -12.62
CA PHE A 110 -13.72 -17.05 -12.13
C PHE A 110 -14.83 -17.47 -13.10
N ILE A 111 -15.92 -18.06 -12.58
CA ILE A 111 -17.03 -18.58 -13.40
C ILE A 111 -18.40 -18.01 -13.06
N ASP A 112 -18.49 -17.13 -12.06
CA ASP A 112 -19.70 -16.38 -11.71
C ASP A 112 -19.36 -14.89 -11.70
N PHE A 113 -20.22 -14.07 -12.30
CA PHE A 113 -20.06 -12.62 -12.33
C PHE A 113 -21.39 -11.91 -12.02
N GLY A 114 -22.28 -12.62 -11.33
CA GLY A 114 -23.62 -12.16 -11.00
C GLY A 114 -23.64 -11.07 -9.93
N MET A 115 -22.58 -10.99 -9.09
CA MET A 115 -22.43 -10.00 -8.02
C MET A 115 -21.17 -9.17 -8.18
N MET A 116 -21.21 -8.23 -9.13
CA MET A 116 -20.20 -7.18 -9.29
C MET A 116 -20.71 -5.86 -8.70
N SER A 117 -19.81 -5.08 -8.13
CA SER A 117 -20.13 -3.76 -7.57
C SER A 117 -19.06 -2.74 -7.93
N GLU A 118 -19.42 -1.47 -7.82
CA GLU A 118 -18.51 -0.35 -8.01
C GLU A 118 -18.20 0.37 -6.70
N THR A 119 -17.05 1.03 -6.65
CA THR A 119 -16.61 1.88 -5.55
C THR A 119 -16.09 3.21 -6.11
N PRO A 120 -16.55 4.36 -5.58
CA PRO A 120 -16.06 5.67 -5.98
C PRO A 120 -14.55 5.78 -5.84
N GLU A 121 -13.92 6.57 -6.70
CA GLU A 121 -12.47 6.69 -6.75
C GLU A 121 -11.89 7.23 -5.43
N GLU A 122 -12.52 8.25 -4.86
CA GLU A 122 -12.12 8.89 -3.60
C GLU A 122 -12.14 7.88 -2.45
N ALA A 123 -13.17 7.03 -2.42
CA ALA A 123 -13.30 5.97 -1.41
C ALA A 123 -12.16 4.96 -1.50
N ARG A 124 -11.63 4.66 -2.70
CA ARG A 124 -10.49 3.74 -2.87
C ARG A 124 -9.23 4.29 -2.20
N PHE A 125 -8.95 5.57 -2.42
CA PHE A 125 -7.79 6.23 -1.81
C PHE A 125 -7.95 6.33 -0.30
N ALA A 126 -9.14 6.67 0.18
CA ALA A 126 -9.47 6.69 1.61
C ALA A 126 -9.29 5.31 2.27
N ILE A 127 -9.66 4.21 1.59
CA ILE A 127 -9.41 2.84 2.10
C ILE A 127 -7.91 2.56 2.25
N ILE A 128 -7.10 2.96 1.28
CA ILE A 128 -5.64 2.76 1.34
C ILE A 128 -5.05 3.55 2.51
N GLY A 129 -5.40 4.84 2.64
CA GLY A 129 -4.96 5.68 3.76
C GLY A 129 -5.35 5.08 5.11
N HIS A 130 -6.61 4.65 5.24
CA HIS A 130 -7.13 4.06 6.47
C HIS A 130 -6.40 2.78 6.89
N VAL A 131 -6.16 1.85 5.96
CA VAL A 131 -5.40 0.63 6.25
C VAL A 131 -3.96 0.95 6.65
N VAL A 132 -3.35 1.93 5.99
CA VAL A 132 -2.00 2.39 6.31
C VAL A 132 -1.92 3.00 7.72
N HIS A 133 -2.84 3.90 8.07
CA HIS A 133 -2.88 4.51 9.42
C HIS A 133 -3.16 3.45 10.49
N MET A 134 -4.06 2.51 10.23
CA MET A 134 -4.36 1.38 11.11
C MET A 134 -3.11 0.53 11.38
N VAL A 135 -2.42 0.04 10.34
CA VAL A 135 -1.22 -0.80 10.50
C VAL A 135 -0.09 -0.06 11.21
N ASN A 136 0.00 1.27 10.99
CA ASN A 136 1.02 2.09 11.63
C ASN A 136 0.65 2.56 13.05
N ARG A 137 -0.55 2.22 13.55
CA ARG A 137 -1.11 2.66 14.83
C ARG A 137 -1.20 4.19 14.96
N ASP A 138 -1.47 4.86 13.84
CA ASP A 138 -1.71 6.31 13.83
C ASP A 138 -3.22 6.57 13.99
N TYR A 139 -3.72 6.35 15.21
CA TYR A 139 -5.17 6.36 15.48
C TYR A 139 -5.81 7.75 15.32
N GLU A 140 -5.03 8.82 15.46
CA GLU A 140 -5.47 10.19 15.17
C GLU A 140 -5.74 10.38 13.68
N ALA A 141 -4.80 9.95 12.82
CA ALA A 141 -4.98 9.98 11.38
C ALA A 141 -6.10 9.03 10.93
N MET A 142 -6.14 7.81 11.50
CA MET A 142 -7.18 6.81 11.26
C MET A 142 -8.59 7.34 11.56
N ALA A 143 -8.75 8.14 12.62
CA ALA A 143 -10.04 8.74 12.97
C ALA A 143 -10.44 9.84 11.98
N ARG A 144 -9.49 10.61 11.43
CA ARG A 144 -9.74 11.61 10.38
C ARG A 144 -10.13 10.98 9.05
N ASP A 145 -9.65 9.77 8.76
CA ASP A 145 -10.01 9.06 7.52
C ASP A 145 -11.51 8.81 7.40
N TYR A 146 -12.26 8.78 8.52
CA TYR A 146 -13.71 8.64 8.48
C TYR A 146 -14.42 9.77 7.73
N TYR A 147 -13.80 10.95 7.57
CA TYR A 147 -14.33 11.97 6.68
C TYR A 147 -14.10 11.61 5.21
N ALA A 148 -12.90 11.16 4.86
CA ALA A 148 -12.53 10.77 3.50
C ALA A 148 -13.29 9.50 3.03
N LEU A 149 -13.66 8.62 3.97
CA LEU A 149 -14.49 7.44 3.74
C LEU A 149 -15.99 7.76 3.60
N ASP A 150 -16.40 9.03 3.76
CA ASP A 150 -17.81 9.46 3.81
C ASP A 150 -18.61 8.81 4.96
N PHE A 151 -17.91 8.44 6.03
CA PHE A 151 -18.47 7.78 7.21
C PHE A 151 -18.98 8.79 8.24
N LEU A 152 -18.33 9.94 8.32
CA LEU A 152 -18.67 11.05 9.19
C LEU A 152 -18.54 12.36 8.42
N SER A 153 -19.36 13.34 8.80
CA SER A 153 -19.26 14.68 8.23
C SER A 153 -18.07 15.46 8.87
N PRO A 154 -17.36 16.33 8.11
CA PRO A 154 -16.18 17.05 8.61
C PRO A 154 -16.40 17.96 9.83
N ASP A 155 -17.66 18.28 10.17
CA ASP A 155 -18.03 19.07 11.34
C ASP A 155 -18.09 18.27 12.66
N ILE A 156 -18.01 16.94 12.59
CA ILE A 156 -18.07 16.06 13.76
C ILE A 156 -16.68 15.93 14.37
N ASP A 157 -16.50 16.27 15.65
CA ASP A 157 -15.21 16.03 16.32
C ASP A 157 -14.93 14.52 16.51
N VAL A 158 -13.88 14.03 15.86
CA VAL A 158 -13.42 12.64 15.94
C VAL A 158 -12.44 12.36 17.08
N SER A 159 -12.00 13.39 17.82
CA SER A 159 -11.07 13.23 18.96
C SER A 159 -11.57 12.21 20.01
N PRO A 160 -12.87 12.11 20.33
CA PRO A 160 -13.39 11.10 21.25
C PRO A 160 -13.31 9.66 20.73
N ILE A 161 -13.18 9.46 19.40
CA ILE A 161 -13.08 8.14 18.78
C ILE A 161 -11.67 7.55 18.97
N VAL A 162 -10.64 8.40 19.07
CA VAL A 162 -9.24 7.97 19.14
C VAL A 162 -8.98 7.03 20.33
N PRO A 163 -9.42 7.30 21.57
CA PRO A 163 -9.27 6.36 22.68
C PRO A 163 -10.00 5.03 22.47
N ALA A 164 -11.13 5.02 21.77
CA ALA A 164 -11.86 3.78 21.48
C ALA A 164 -11.11 2.91 20.47
N LEU A 165 -10.52 3.52 19.44
CA LEU A 165 -9.63 2.84 18.50
C LEU A 165 -8.38 2.32 19.20
N GLN A 166 -7.73 3.15 20.02
CA GLN A 166 -6.57 2.78 20.82
C GLN A 166 -6.88 1.58 21.72
N ASN A 167 -7.93 1.66 22.53
CA ASN A 167 -8.28 0.56 23.44
C ASN A 167 -8.59 -0.72 22.65
N PHE A 168 -9.39 -0.65 21.58
CA PHE A 168 -9.70 -1.84 20.80
C PHE A 168 -8.44 -2.45 20.18
N PHE A 169 -7.68 -1.65 19.43
CA PHE A 169 -6.52 -2.17 18.72
C PHE A 169 -5.42 -2.53 19.71
N ASP A 170 -5.02 -1.70 20.66
CA ASP A 170 -3.95 -2.06 21.59
C ASP A 170 -4.32 -3.23 22.53
N ASP A 171 -5.59 -3.41 22.93
CA ASP A 171 -6.03 -4.59 23.72
C ASP A 171 -6.13 -5.85 22.85
N ALA A 172 -6.64 -5.74 21.62
CA ALA A 172 -6.64 -6.85 20.66
C ALA A 172 -5.21 -7.22 20.22
N LEU A 173 -4.27 -6.29 20.35
CA LEU A 173 -2.89 -6.38 19.89
C LEU A 173 -1.90 -6.53 21.04
N ASN A 174 -1.83 -7.74 21.58
CA ASN A 174 -0.58 -8.19 22.22
C ASN A 174 0.58 -8.32 21.19
N SER A 175 0.30 -8.21 19.88
CA SER A 175 1.21 -8.38 18.74
C SER A 175 1.00 -7.29 17.65
N THR A 176 1.44 -7.49 16.40
CA THR A 176 1.29 -6.47 15.33
C THR A 176 -0.11 -6.50 14.70
N VAL A 177 -0.58 -5.37 14.13
CA VAL A 177 -1.92 -5.27 13.47
C VAL A 177 -2.09 -6.33 12.40
N SER A 178 -1.01 -6.66 11.70
CA SER A 178 -0.95 -7.69 10.68
C SER A 178 -1.16 -9.11 11.21
N ASP A 179 -1.11 -9.33 12.53
CA ASP A 179 -1.37 -10.64 13.17
C ASP A 179 -2.86 -10.87 13.47
N LEU A 180 -3.71 -9.86 13.29
CA LEU A 180 -5.16 -10.00 13.48
C LEU A 180 -5.81 -10.71 12.29
N ASN A 181 -6.86 -11.48 12.60
CA ASN A 181 -7.79 -11.94 11.58
C ASN A 181 -8.69 -10.77 11.17
N PHE A 182 -8.99 -10.68 9.88
CA PHE A 182 -9.83 -9.65 9.29
C PHE A 182 -11.20 -9.60 9.98
N LYS A 183 -11.82 -10.74 10.28
CA LYS A 183 -13.06 -10.80 11.08
C LYS A 183 -12.95 -10.01 12.39
N THR A 184 -11.85 -10.17 13.15
CA THR A 184 -11.65 -9.47 14.41
C THR A 184 -11.54 -7.96 14.21
N ILE A 185 -10.87 -7.53 13.15
CA ILE A 185 -10.77 -6.11 12.79
C ILE A 185 -12.16 -5.54 12.48
N VAL A 186 -12.96 -6.25 11.68
CA VAL A 186 -14.32 -5.83 11.32
C VAL A 186 -15.23 -5.75 12.54
N ASP A 187 -15.18 -6.76 13.41
CA ASP A 187 -15.98 -6.78 14.65
C ASP A 187 -15.59 -5.61 15.58
N GLY A 188 -14.29 -5.30 15.66
CA GLY A 188 -13.76 -4.18 16.43
C GLY A 188 -14.14 -2.81 15.93
N LEU A 189 -13.94 -2.56 14.63
CA LEU A 189 -14.39 -1.34 13.98
C LEU A 189 -15.90 -1.18 14.15
N GLY A 190 -16.66 -2.27 13.98
CA GLY A 190 -18.10 -2.31 14.22
C GLY A 190 -18.50 -1.82 15.61
N ALA A 191 -17.78 -2.22 16.66
CA ALA A 191 -18.06 -1.77 18.02
C ALA A 191 -17.85 -0.26 18.21
N VAL A 192 -16.91 0.34 17.48
CA VAL A 192 -16.69 1.80 17.47
C VAL A 192 -17.79 2.51 16.68
N LEU A 193 -18.26 1.94 15.57
CA LEU A 193 -19.33 2.53 14.75
C LEU A 193 -20.63 2.76 15.53
N TYR A 194 -20.97 1.90 16.50
CA TYR A 194 -22.20 2.03 17.29
C TYR A 194 -22.20 3.21 18.27
N GLN A 195 -21.04 3.77 18.59
CA GLN A 195 -20.90 4.83 19.61
C GLN A 195 -21.02 6.24 19.03
N TYR A 196 -20.99 6.36 17.69
CA TYR A 196 -20.89 7.62 16.97
C TYR A 196 -21.86 7.63 15.77
N PRO A 197 -22.25 8.80 15.24
CA PRO A 197 -23.25 8.92 14.17
C PRO A 197 -22.67 8.55 12.79
N PHE A 198 -22.15 7.34 12.65
CA PHE A 198 -21.62 6.82 11.40
C PHE A 198 -22.70 6.60 10.35
N ASN A 199 -22.42 7.03 9.12
CA ASN A 199 -23.20 6.70 7.94
C ASN A 199 -22.32 5.88 6.98
N VAL A 200 -22.47 4.56 6.97
CA VAL A 200 -21.62 3.68 6.16
C VAL A 200 -22.27 3.43 4.79
N PRO A 201 -21.66 3.85 3.67
CA PRO A 201 -22.18 3.56 2.34
C PRO A 201 -22.33 2.05 2.07
N ALA A 202 -23.38 1.67 1.34
CA ALA A 202 -23.77 0.28 1.16
C ALA A 202 -22.69 -0.61 0.49
N TYR A 203 -21.85 -0.05 -0.37
CA TYR A 203 -20.78 -0.80 -1.04
C TYR A 203 -19.69 -1.28 -0.07
N TYR A 204 -19.50 -0.63 1.08
CA TYR A 204 -18.56 -1.13 2.10
C TYR A 204 -19.01 -2.47 2.67
N ALA A 205 -20.32 -2.70 2.84
CA ALA A 205 -20.81 -4.01 3.25
C ALA A 205 -20.49 -5.11 2.23
N LEU A 206 -20.44 -4.77 0.94
CA LEU A 206 -20.04 -5.69 -0.13
C LEU A 206 -18.54 -5.97 -0.12
N ILE A 207 -17.72 -4.95 0.14
CA ILE A 207 -16.26 -5.10 0.32
C ILE A 207 -15.98 -6.03 1.49
N LEU A 208 -16.59 -5.75 2.65
CA LEU A 208 -16.42 -6.56 3.86
C LEU A 208 -16.84 -8.02 3.62
N ARG A 209 -17.95 -8.25 2.91
CA ARG A 209 -18.39 -9.60 2.55
C ARG A 209 -17.35 -10.32 1.68
N SER A 210 -16.89 -9.66 0.62
CA SER A 210 -15.91 -10.23 -0.31
C SER A 210 -14.62 -10.66 0.39
N LEU A 211 -14.04 -9.76 1.20
CA LEU A 211 -12.82 -10.06 1.98
C LEU A 211 -13.04 -11.12 3.06
N THR A 212 -14.20 -11.14 3.72
CA THR A 212 -14.53 -12.18 4.73
C THR A 212 -14.62 -13.57 4.12
N VAL A 213 -15.17 -13.69 2.91
CA VAL A 213 -15.27 -14.97 2.19
C VAL A 213 -13.87 -15.48 1.81
N LEU A 214 -13.00 -14.60 1.30
CA LEU A 214 -11.62 -14.94 0.99
C LEU A 214 -10.81 -15.32 2.24
N GLU A 215 -11.01 -14.62 3.36
CA GLU A 215 -10.40 -15.00 4.65
C GLU A 215 -10.82 -16.40 5.07
N GLY A 216 -12.13 -16.69 5.04
CA GLY A 216 -12.64 -18.01 5.44
C GLY A 216 -12.03 -19.14 4.63
N LEU A 217 -11.85 -18.92 3.32
CA LEU A 217 -11.17 -19.86 2.45
C LEU A 217 -9.68 -20.02 2.80
N ALA A 218 -8.98 -18.91 3.03
CA ALA A 218 -7.57 -18.92 3.39
C ALA A 218 -7.32 -19.65 4.72
N LEU A 219 -8.18 -19.42 5.72
CA LEU A 219 -8.11 -20.07 7.03
C LEU A 219 -8.40 -21.57 7.00
N ASN A 220 -9.19 -22.03 6.02
CA ASN A 220 -9.39 -23.47 5.81
C ASN A 220 -8.11 -24.14 5.31
N ALA A 221 -7.32 -23.45 4.48
CA ALA A 221 -6.07 -23.97 3.92
C ALA A 221 -4.88 -23.82 4.89
N ASP A 222 -4.78 -22.68 5.56
CA ASP A 222 -3.81 -22.41 6.63
C ASP A 222 -4.49 -21.68 7.80
N PRO A 223 -4.69 -22.36 8.96
CA PRO A 223 -5.29 -21.74 10.15
C PRO A 223 -4.52 -20.53 10.70
N LYS A 224 -3.27 -20.33 10.29
CA LYS A 224 -2.44 -19.19 10.68
C LYS A 224 -2.45 -18.07 9.65
N PHE A 225 -3.18 -18.23 8.54
CA PHE A 225 -3.24 -17.24 7.48
C PHE A 225 -3.75 -15.90 7.99
N LYS A 226 -3.12 -14.81 7.53
CA LYS A 226 -3.48 -13.43 7.88
C LYS A 226 -3.72 -12.62 6.62
N VAL A 227 -5.00 -12.40 6.28
CA VAL A 227 -5.39 -11.68 5.06
C VAL A 227 -4.81 -10.27 5.03
N LEU A 228 -4.83 -9.55 6.16
CA LEU A 228 -4.26 -8.21 6.23
C LEU A 228 -2.75 -8.23 5.95
N ALA A 229 -2.01 -9.19 6.50
CA ALA A 229 -0.57 -9.32 6.25
C ALA A 229 -0.29 -9.64 4.77
N ALA A 230 -1.09 -10.52 4.16
CA ALA A 230 -0.98 -10.86 2.74
C ALA A 230 -1.33 -9.67 1.82
N SER A 231 -2.20 -8.78 2.28
CA SER A 231 -2.65 -7.60 1.54
C SER A 231 -1.75 -6.38 1.72
N TYR A 232 -1.01 -6.29 2.83
CA TYR A 232 -0.22 -5.10 3.16
C TYR A 232 0.85 -4.71 2.13
N PRO A 233 1.57 -5.65 1.47
CA PRO A 233 2.48 -5.32 0.37
C PRO A 233 1.84 -4.45 -0.71
N TYR A 234 0.61 -4.79 -1.09
CA TYR A 234 -0.16 -4.04 -2.10
C TYR A 234 -0.45 -2.62 -1.63
N PHE A 235 -0.93 -2.44 -0.39
CA PHE A 235 -1.19 -1.12 0.19
C PHE A 235 0.09 -0.27 0.29
N ALA A 236 1.20 -0.88 0.72
CA ALA A 236 2.49 -0.20 0.82
C ALA A 236 3.00 0.25 -0.57
N LYS A 237 2.94 -0.63 -1.57
CA LYS A 237 3.28 -0.31 -2.96
C LYS A 237 2.40 0.83 -3.50
N ARG A 238 1.08 0.75 -3.31
CA ARG A 238 0.15 1.80 -3.75
C ARG A 238 0.45 3.14 -3.09
N LEU A 239 0.64 3.18 -1.78
CA LEU A 239 0.97 4.41 -1.07
C LEU A 239 2.28 5.04 -1.57
N LEU A 240 3.29 4.22 -1.88
CA LEU A 240 4.59 4.69 -2.37
C LEU A 240 4.55 5.21 -3.81
N THR A 241 3.75 4.58 -4.68
CA THR A 241 3.84 4.78 -6.15
C THR A 241 2.73 5.66 -6.73
N ASP A 242 1.60 5.81 -6.03
CA ASP A 242 0.44 6.50 -6.57
C ASP A 242 0.62 8.03 -6.52
N PRO A 243 0.46 8.74 -7.66
CA PRO A 243 0.63 10.19 -7.70
C PRO A 243 -0.53 10.97 -7.08
N ASN A 244 -1.63 10.31 -6.69
CA ASN A 244 -2.81 10.97 -6.16
C ASN A 244 -2.48 11.89 -4.96
N PRO A 245 -3.00 13.14 -4.91
CA PRO A 245 -2.71 14.07 -3.82
C PRO A 245 -3.05 13.53 -2.42
N TYR A 246 -4.20 12.86 -2.26
CA TYR A 246 -4.60 12.31 -0.97
C TYR A 246 -3.64 11.24 -0.46
N LEU A 247 -3.23 10.30 -1.33
CA LEU A 247 -2.25 9.27 -0.96
C LEU A 247 -0.86 9.87 -0.69
N ARG A 248 -0.51 10.93 -1.41
CA ARG A 248 0.73 11.67 -1.18
C ARG A 248 0.74 12.35 0.18
N ASP A 249 -0.35 13.00 0.54
CA ASP A 249 -0.49 13.66 1.84
C ASP A 249 -0.47 12.63 2.96
N ALA A 250 -1.17 11.49 2.79
CA ALA A 250 -1.10 10.36 3.72
C ALA A 250 0.33 9.80 3.85
N LEU A 251 1.08 9.70 2.75
CA LEU A 251 2.48 9.28 2.77
C LEU A 251 3.35 10.29 3.54
N ILE A 252 3.15 11.59 3.32
CA ILE A 252 3.89 12.65 4.02
C ILE A 252 3.56 12.65 5.51
N GLU A 253 2.28 12.59 5.88
CA GLU A 253 1.84 12.47 7.29
C GLU A 253 2.45 11.22 7.92
N LEU A 254 2.52 10.10 7.19
CA LEU A 254 3.15 8.87 7.67
C LEU A 254 4.67 9.00 7.83
N LEU A 255 5.35 9.70 6.92
CA LEU A 255 6.81 9.83 6.95
C LEU A 255 7.29 10.96 7.86
N PHE A 256 6.48 11.97 8.13
CA PHE A 256 6.84 13.13 8.93
C PHE A 256 5.84 13.34 10.07
N LYS A 257 6.33 13.44 11.30
CA LYS A 257 5.51 13.84 12.45
C LYS A 257 6.26 14.92 13.23
N GLU A 258 5.59 16.02 13.53
CA GLU A 258 6.17 17.16 14.26
C GLU A 258 7.49 17.67 13.65
N GLY A 259 7.58 17.66 12.32
CA GLY A 259 8.76 18.10 11.58
C GLY A 259 10.00 17.21 11.74
N LYS A 260 9.83 15.94 12.15
CA LYS A 260 10.87 14.89 12.18
C LYS A 260 10.52 13.79 11.19
N PHE A 261 11.53 13.31 10.45
CA PHE A 261 11.36 12.18 9.55
C PHE A 261 11.37 10.85 10.31
N ARG A 262 10.45 9.94 9.94
CA ARG A 262 10.26 8.63 10.57
C ARG A 262 10.89 7.54 9.69
N TRP A 263 12.21 7.41 9.73
CA TRP A 263 12.99 6.45 8.93
C TRP A 263 12.48 5.00 9.02
N THR A 264 12.10 4.54 10.22
CA THR A 264 11.54 3.20 10.42
C THR A 264 10.25 2.98 9.64
N ARG A 265 9.43 4.02 9.45
CA ARG A 265 8.19 3.94 8.66
C ARG A 265 8.51 3.79 7.17
N LEU A 266 9.47 4.56 6.66
CA LEU A 266 9.94 4.41 5.28
C LEU A 266 10.52 3.02 5.02
N GLU A 267 11.41 2.56 5.90
CA GLU A 267 12.04 1.23 5.79
C GLU A 267 10.96 0.13 5.74
N ASN A 268 9.98 0.18 6.64
CA ASN A 268 8.89 -0.79 6.66
C ASN A 268 8.03 -0.75 5.38
N LEU A 269 7.72 0.43 4.86
CA LEU A 269 6.97 0.56 3.60
C LEU A 269 7.76 -0.02 2.42
N LEU A 270 9.06 0.28 2.31
CA LEU A 270 9.90 -0.26 1.23
C LEU A 270 10.06 -1.77 1.33
N VAL A 271 10.27 -2.31 2.53
CA VAL A 271 10.37 -3.76 2.77
C VAL A 271 9.09 -4.47 2.39
N GLN A 272 7.92 -3.87 2.66
CA GLN A 272 6.64 -4.49 2.36
C GLN A 272 6.23 -4.28 0.90
N GLY A 273 6.42 -3.08 0.35
CA GLY A 273 6.19 -2.78 -1.05
C GLY A 273 7.01 -3.66 -1.99
N LYS A 274 8.28 -3.93 -1.67
CA LYS A 274 9.15 -4.82 -2.47
C LYS A 274 8.65 -6.26 -2.57
N LYS A 275 7.75 -6.71 -1.69
CA LYS A 275 7.15 -8.06 -1.78
C LYS A 275 6.06 -8.14 -2.86
N ASP A 276 5.54 -7.01 -3.32
CA ASP A 276 4.61 -6.94 -4.43
C ASP A 276 5.38 -7.08 -5.75
N GLN A 277 4.89 -7.92 -6.65
CA GLN A 277 5.57 -8.23 -7.92
C GLN A 277 5.63 -7.02 -8.86
N ASP A 278 4.69 -6.08 -8.73
CA ASP A 278 4.60 -4.90 -9.58
C ASP A 278 5.33 -3.68 -8.97
N PHE A 279 6.20 -3.89 -7.97
CA PHE A 279 6.90 -2.81 -7.30
C PHE A 279 8.16 -2.35 -8.06
N SER A 280 8.22 -1.06 -8.37
CA SER A 280 9.43 -0.39 -8.85
C SER A 280 9.86 0.72 -7.89
N ALA A 281 11.14 0.75 -7.53
CA ALA A 281 11.71 1.83 -6.74
C ALA A 281 11.71 3.17 -7.49
N LYS A 282 11.78 3.15 -8.83
CA LYS A 282 11.66 4.35 -9.66
C LYS A 282 10.26 4.96 -9.49
N ASP A 283 9.23 4.14 -9.59
CA ASP A 283 7.84 4.57 -9.47
C ASP A 283 7.52 5.06 -8.05
N ALA A 284 8.17 4.48 -7.03
CA ALA A 284 8.02 4.90 -5.64
C ALA A 284 8.62 6.29 -5.35
N LEU A 285 9.66 6.70 -6.09
CA LEU A 285 10.35 7.96 -5.85
C LEU A 285 9.80 9.11 -6.68
N GLN A 286 9.21 8.83 -7.85
CA GLN A 286 8.74 9.87 -8.77
C GLN A 286 7.68 10.81 -8.18
N PRO A 287 6.61 10.34 -7.49
CA PRO A 287 5.60 11.23 -6.92
C PRO A 287 6.19 12.21 -5.89
N LEU A 288 7.08 11.71 -5.04
CA LEU A 288 7.77 12.50 -4.01
C LEU A 288 8.72 13.52 -4.64
N LEU A 289 9.52 13.11 -5.63
CA LEU A 289 10.42 14.01 -6.35
C LEU A 289 9.64 15.12 -7.06
N LYS A 290 8.54 14.77 -7.73
CA LYS A 290 7.67 15.75 -8.41
C LYS A 290 7.08 16.77 -7.44
N LEU A 291 6.67 16.34 -6.24
CA LEU A 291 6.20 17.27 -5.22
C LEU A 291 7.34 18.15 -4.68
N LEU A 292 8.48 17.56 -4.33
CA LEU A 292 9.62 18.26 -3.75
C LEU A 292 10.15 19.36 -4.69
N LEU A 293 10.20 19.06 -5.99
CA LEU A 293 10.69 19.98 -7.02
C LEU A 293 9.59 20.93 -7.53
N GLY A 294 8.32 20.59 -7.30
CA GLY A 294 7.18 21.39 -7.71
C GLY A 294 7.03 22.71 -6.94
N PRO A 295 6.12 23.59 -7.41
CA PRO A 295 5.89 24.89 -6.77
C PRO A 295 5.33 24.77 -5.35
N ASP A 296 4.49 23.77 -5.09
CA ASP A 296 3.82 23.56 -3.80
C ASP A 296 4.70 22.82 -2.77
N GLY A 297 5.96 22.52 -3.12
CA GLY A 297 6.87 21.71 -2.32
C GLY A 297 7.63 22.43 -1.21
N ASP A 298 7.36 23.71 -0.93
CA ASP A 298 8.18 24.53 -0.02
C ASP A 298 8.32 23.95 1.39
N GLU A 299 7.21 23.52 1.97
CA GLU A 299 7.22 22.90 3.30
C GLU A 299 8.01 21.59 3.30
N LEU A 300 7.76 20.73 2.31
CA LEU A 300 8.46 19.46 2.15
C LEU A 300 9.97 19.67 1.91
N ARG A 301 10.37 20.70 1.14
CA ARG A 301 11.77 21.07 0.92
C ARG A 301 12.45 21.44 2.24
N GLY A 302 11.77 22.20 3.10
CA GLY A 302 12.28 22.55 4.43
C GLY A 302 12.53 21.30 5.30
N LEU A 303 11.55 20.39 5.33
CA LEU A 303 11.63 19.14 6.07
C LEU A 303 12.75 18.22 5.55
N VAL A 304 12.83 18.03 4.23
CA VAL A 304 13.84 17.20 3.57
C VAL A 304 15.24 17.79 3.74
N THR A 305 15.40 19.12 3.67
CA THR A 305 16.69 19.79 3.90
C THR A 305 17.17 19.60 5.33
N LYS A 306 16.29 19.78 6.30
CA LYS A 306 16.62 19.56 7.72
C LYS A 306 17.04 18.12 7.97
N GLU A 307 16.34 17.17 7.37
CA GLU A 307 16.68 15.75 7.49
C GLU A 307 17.99 15.40 6.77
N ALA A 308 18.25 15.97 5.59
CA ALA A 308 19.50 15.75 4.87
C ALA A 308 20.73 16.25 5.64
N ILE A 309 20.60 17.36 6.38
CA ILE A 309 21.63 17.84 7.31
C ILE A 309 21.88 16.78 8.39
N ARG A 310 20.82 16.28 9.04
CA ARG A 310 20.92 15.23 10.06
C ARG A 310 21.59 13.95 9.54
N VAL A 311 21.22 13.51 8.34
CA VAL A 311 21.84 12.34 7.70
C VAL A 311 23.31 12.59 7.42
N THR A 312 23.67 13.78 6.91
CA THR A 312 25.06 14.13 6.62
C THR A 312 25.89 14.15 7.91
N GLU A 313 25.37 14.77 8.97
CA GLU A 313 26.00 14.76 10.29
C GLU A 313 26.16 13.34 10.83
N ALA A 314 25.11 12.53 10.78
CA ALA A 314 25.13 11.14 11.25
C ALA A 314 26.12 10.26 10.47
N VAL A 315 26.24 10.45 9.15
CA VAL A 315 27.21 9.73 8.32
C VAL A 315 28.63 10.15 8.68
N ILE A 316 28.93 11.46 8.73
CA ILE A 316 30.28 11.96 9.02
C ILE A 316 30.69 11.63 10.46
N LEU A 317 29.89 12.07 11.43
CA LEU A 317 30.18 11.87 12.86
C LEU A 317 30.13 10.40 13.23
N GLY A 318 29.13 9.66 12.77
CA GLY A 318 29.01 8.23 13.04
C GLY A 318 30.20 7.43 12.50
N SER A 319 30.72 7.77 11.31
CA SER A 319 31.95 7.16 10.79
C SER A 319 33.19 7.50 11.61
N ILE A 320 33.31 8.76 12.06
CA ILE A 320 34.43 9.19 12.91
C ILE A 320 34.41 8.48 14.26
N ILE A 321 33.23 8.41 14.89
CA ILE A 321 32.99 7.74 16.16
C ILE A 321 33.32 6.24 16.07
N GLU A 322 32.80 5.55 15.06
CA GLU A 322 33.04 4.12 14.87
C GLU A 322 34.54 3.84 14.64
N SER A 323 35.20 4.69 13.84
CA SER A 323 36.65 4.62 13.63
C SER A 323 37.42 4.86 14.93
N TYR A 324 37.01 5.84 15.74
CA TYR A 324 37.60 6.11 17.05
C TYR A 324 37.47 4.91 18.00
N ASN A 325 36.31 4.26 18.02
CA ASN A 325 36.05 3.11 18.86
C ASN A 325 36.87 1.86 18.46
N LEU A 326 37.16 1.69 17.15
CA LEU A 326 38.00 0.60 16.64
C LEU A 326 39.51 0.79 16.88
N ILE A 327 39.97 2.03 17.11
CA ILE A 327 41.39 2.31 17.35
C ILE A 327 41.79 1.90 18.78
N PRO A 328 42.89 1.14 18.97
CA PRO A 328 43.43 0.83 20.29
C PRO A 328 43.81 2.09 21.08
N GLY A 329 43.49 2.13 22.37
CA GLY A 329 43.66 3.30 23.26
C GLY A 329 44.96 4.11 23.11
N PRO A 330 46.15 3.48 23.03
CA PRO A 330 47.43 4.19 22.88
C PRO A 330 47.58 4.97 21.56
N MET A 331 46.87 4.55 20.50
CA MET A 331 46.93 5.21 19.19
C MET A 331 45.87 6.32 19.03
N ARG A 332 44.85 6.36 19.89
CA ARG A 332 43.75 7.34 19.78
C ARG A 332 44.24 8.78 19.88
N SER A 333 45.17 9.06 20.79
CA SER A 333 45.78 10.39 20.98
C SER A 333 46.74 10.82 19.87
N ILE A 334 47.20 9.86 19.04
CA ILE A 334 48.09 10.12 17.90
C ILE A 334 47.27 10.49 16.65
N ILE A 335 46.13 9.82 16.47
CA ILE A 335 45.27 9.96 15.28
C ILE A 335 44.28 11.11 15.44
N PHE A 336 43.70 11.28 16.63
CA PHE A 336 42.69 12.31 16.89
C PHE A 336 43.28 13.40 17.80
N ASN A 337 43.50 14.58 17.21
CA ASN A 337 43.93 15.78 17.94
C ASN A 337 42.78 16.33 18.82
N SER A 338 43.09 17.18 19.80
CA SER A 338 42.12 17.68 20.80
C SER A 338 40.86 18.35 20.22
N SER A 339 40.94 18.92 19.00
CA SER A 339 39.78 19.48 18.28
C SER A 339 38.79 18.42 17.78
N ALA A 340 39.26 17.23 17.39
CA ALA A 340 38.38 16.13 16.98
C ALA A 340 37.72 15.46 18.19
N VAL A 341 38.40 15.46 19.34
CA VAL A 341 37.83 15.02 20.63
C VAL A 341 36.69 15.95 21.07
N GLY A 342 36.74 17.24 20.74
CA GLY A 342 35.63 18.18 20.98
C GLY A 342 34.39 17.93 20.12
N LEU A 343 34.54 17.43 18.88
CA LEU A 343 33.41 16.96 18.05
C LEU A 343 32.84 15.62 18.51
N LEU A 344 33.63 14.83 19.25
CA LEU A 344 33.24 13.57 19.87
C LEU A 344 32.64 13.73 21.28
N ALA A 345 32.60 14.95 21.82
CA ALA A 345 31.99 15.28 23.11
C ALA A 345 30.45 15.33 23.00
N VAL A 346 29.88 14.38 22.27
CA VAL A 346 28.45 14.15 22.12
C VAL A 346 28.01 13.23 23.26
N ASN A 347 26.83 13.43 23.83
CA ASN A 347 26.31 12.54 24.86
C ASN A 347 26.20 11.10 24.30
N THR A 348 26.41 10.06 25.11
CA THR A 348 26.40 8.65 24.67
C THR A 348 25.09 8.24 23.99
N GLU A 349 23.98 8.87 24.37
CA GLU A 349 22.67 8.64 23.75
C GLU A 349 22.54 9.28 22.36
N GLU A 350 23.07 10.49 22.17
CA GLU A 350 23.09 11.17 20.87
C GLU A 350 24.06 10.50 19.88
N GLU A 351 25.21 10.02 20.37
CA GLU A 351 26.14 9.18 19.62
C GLU A 351 25.44 7.93 19.09
N LYS A 352 24.74 7.21 19.95
CA LYS A 352 23.99 6.01 19.57
C LYS A 352 22.92 6.32 18.53
N ASN A 353 22.15 7.39 18.72
CA ASN A 353 21.13 7.83 17.77
C ASN A 353 21.71 8.14 16.38
N MET A 354 22.88 8.79 16.30
CA MET A 354 23.55 9.06 15.03
C MET A 354 24.05 7.78 14.34
N ILE A 355 24.60 6.83 15.10
CA ILE A 355 25.06 5.55 14.57
C ILE A 355 23.86 4.74 14.05
N ASP A 356 22.78 4.66 14.82
CA ASP A 356 21.56 3.94 14.45
C ASP A 356 20.90 4.56 13.20
N LEU A 357 20.83 5.90 13.13
CA LEU A 357 20.34 6.62 11.96
C LEU A 357 21.21 6.33 10.73
N ARG A 358 22.53 6.43 10.84
CA ARG A 358 23.46 6.12 9.74
C ARG A 358 23.26 4.69 9.24
N ALA A 359 23.20 3.71 10.15
CA ALA A 359 22.97 2.31 9.79
C ALA A 359 21.63 2.12 9.07
N GLN A 360 20.58 2.82 9.52
CA GLN A 360 19.27 2.78 8.90
C GLN A 360 19.25 3.37 7.49
N VAL A 361 19.90 4.53 7.29
CA VAL A 361 20.04 5.13 5.96
C VAL A 361 20.74 4.18 4.99
N PHE A 362 21.81 3.49 5.42
CA PHE A 362 22.49 2.52 4.57
C PHE A 362 21.64 1.28 4.25
N ARG A 363 20.81 0.80 5.19
CA ARG A 363 19.87 -0.29 4.90
C ARG A 363 18.85 0.11 3.85
N ILE A 364 18.24 1.29 3.97
CA ILE A 364 17.30 1.83 2.99
C ILE A 364 17.98 2.02 1.63
N TRP A 365 19.20 2.55 1.62
CA TRP A 365 19.99 2.65 0.40
C TRP A 365 20.20 1.29 -0.27
N GLY A 366 20.55 0.27 0.50
CA GLY A 366 20.66 -1.12 0.01
C GLY A 366 19.34 -1.67 -0.52
N LEU A 367 18.21 -1.38 0.15
CA LEU A 367 16.88 -1.77 -0.32
C LEU A 367 16.57 -1.15 -1.68
N LEU A 368 16.80 0.16 -1.85
CA LEU A 368 16.60 0.86 -3.11
C LEU A 368 17.51 0.32 -4.23
N GLN A 369 18.80 0.12 -3.96
CA GLN A 369 19.74 -0.45 -4.94
C GLN A 369 19.39 -1.87 -5.36
N SER A 370 18.77 -2.64 -4.47
CA SER A 370 18.35 -4.02 -4.73
C SER A 370 16.99 -4.15 -5.42
N ALA A 371 16.31 -3.03 -5.68
CA ALA A 371 15.07 -3.01 -6.43
C ALA A 371 15.38 -2.95 -7.94
N GLU A 372 14.62 -3.69 -8.74
CA GLU A 372 14.72 -3.59 -10.20
C GLU A 372 14.44 -2.14 -10.63
N SER A 373 15.17 -1.67 -11.64
CA SER A 373 15.06 -0.32 -12.24
C SER A 373 15.51 0.90 -11.39
N PHE A 374 16.17 0.73 -10.24
CA PHE A 374 16.71 1.87 -9.50
C PHE A 374 17.99 2.44 -10.15
N ASP A 375 17.93 3.72 -10.54
CA ASP A 375 19.08 4.50 -10.98
C ASP A 375 19.42 5.58 -9.93
N PRO A 376 20.63 5.59 -9.34
CA PRO A 376 21.06 6.65 -8.43
C PRO A 376 20.95 8.07 -8.99
N SER A 377 20.92 8.23 -10.33
CA SER A 377 20.69 9.52 -11.00
C SER A 377 19.34 10.15 -10.63
N LEU A 378 18.33 9.35 -10.23
CA LEU A 378 17.01 9.81 -9.80
C LEU A 378 17.07 10.76 -8.60
N LEU A 379 18.14 10.68 -7.80
CA LEU A 379 18.32 11.53 -6.62
C LEU A 379 19.13 12.81 -6.90
N GLN A 380 19.67 12.96 -8.12
CA GLN A 380 20.41 14.17 -8.52
C GLN A 380 19.62 15.48 -8.33
N PRO A 381 18.31 15.56 -8.65
CA PRO A 381 17.56 16.78 -8.41
C PRO A 381 17.53 17.21 -6.94
N ILE A 382 17.50 16.24 -6.01
CA ILE A 382 17.57 16.51 -4.57
C ILE A 382 18.93 17.11 -4.20
N LEU A 383 20.02 16.56 -4.74
CA LEU A 383 21.37 17.08 -4.51
C LEU A 383 21.54 18.50 -5.05
N GLN A 384 20.97 18.80 -6.21
CA GLN A 384 20.99 20.15 -6.79
C GLN A 384 20.19 21.14 -5.93
N LEU A 385 19.04 20.71 -5.38
CA LEU A 385 18.26 21.52 -4.45
C LEU A 385 19.07 21.94 -3.22
N PHE A 386 19.87 21.02 -2.67
CA PHE A 386 20.76 21.30 -1.54
C PHE A 386 21.91 22.24 -1.89
N GLN A 387 22.43 22.18 -3.12
CA GLN A 387 23.45 23.12 -3.59
C GLN A 387 22.88 24.53 -3.77
N ALA A 388 21.67 24.66 -4.31
CA ALA A 388 21.00 25.95 -4.53
C ALA A 388 20.62 26.66 -3.22
N THR A 389 20.06 25.93 -2.25
CA THR A 389 19.73 26.45 -0.91
C THR A 389 20.96 26.94 -0.14
N ARG A 390 22.14 26.37 -0.40
CA ARG A 390 23.42 26.82 0.19
C ARG A 390 23.93 28.14 -0.39
N LEU A 391 23.62 28.43 -1.65
CA LEU A 391 24.12 29.62 -2.38
C LEU A 391 23.18 30.82 -2.27
N HIS A 392 21.87 30.60 -2.17
CA HIS A 392 20.86 31.65 -2.09
C HIS A 392 19.76 31.33 -1.07
N PRO A 393 19.96 31.63 0.23
CA PRO A 393 18.97 31.34 1.27
C PRO A 393 17.62 32.09 1.10
N ASN A 394 17.55 33.09 0.20
CA ASN A 394 16.35 33.91 -0.06
C ASN A 394 15.81 33.82 -1.50
N ARG A 395 16.25 32.85 -2.33
CA ARG A 395 15.65 32.62 -3.66
C ARG A 395 15.49 31.13 -3.93
N LEU A 396 14.27 30.64 -3.73
CA LEU A 396 13.79 29.44 -4.38
C LEU A 396 13.51 29.81 -5.85
N GLN A 397 14.50 29.64 -6.72
CA GLN A 397 14.30 29.81 -8.15
C GLN A 397 14.09 28.41 -8.75
N TYR A 398 12.91 28.24 -9.37
CA TYR A 398 12.42 27.01 -9.99
C TYR A 398 13.45 26.43 -10.97
N PRO A 399 13.70 25.11 -10.99
CA PRO A 399 14.37 24.47 -12.11
C PRO A 399 13.41 24.43 -13.30
N ASP A 400 13.90 24.76 -14.49
CA ASP A 400 13.15 24.66 -15.74
C ASP A 400 12.69 23.20 -15.98
N ASP A 401 11.48 23.05 -16.55
CA ASP A 401 10.77 21.78 -16.85
C ASP A 401 11.56 20.76 -17.72
N ASP A 402 12.74 21.12 -18.23
CA ASP A 402 13.50 20.32 -19.19
C ASP A 402 14.27 19.12 -18.59
N LEU A 403 14.39 19.01 -17.26
CA LEU A 403 15.06 17.86 -16.63
C LEU A 403 14.17 16.63 -16.44
N LEU A 404 12.85 16.77 -16.62
CA LEU A 404 11.88 15.68 -16.49
C LEU A 404 11.39 15.13 -17.86
N SER A 405 11.83 15.72 -18.98
CA SER A 405 11.33 15.40 -20.32
C SER A 405 12.19 14.42 -21.13
N GLN A 406 13.30 13.90 -20.59
CA GLN A 406 14.07 12.83 -21.26
C GLN A 406 13.50 11.43 -21.00
N GLY A 407 12.23 11.27 -21.37
CA GLY A 407 11.60 9.99 -21.66
C GLY A 407 10.93 10.14 -23.01
N HIS A 408 11.40 9.39 -24.01
CA HIS A 408 10.90 9.38 -25.38
C HIS A 408 9.37 9.63 -25.48
N PRO A 409 8.92 10.66 -26.19
CA PRO A 409 7.53 10.75 -26.61
C PRO A 409 7.43 10.08 -27.98
N ASP A 410 6.97 8.84 -28.04
CA ASP A 410 6.28 8.35 -29.23
C ASP A 410 5.50 7.06 -28.95
N GLN A 411 4.26 7.07 -29.47
CA GLN A 411 3.27 6.00 -29.53
C GLN A 411 2.47 5.74 -28.25
N PHE A 412 1.35 6.46 -28.10
CA PHE A 412 0.00 5.88 -28.12
C PHE A 412 -1.02 7.01 -28.33
N ALA A 413 -1.27 7.32 -29.60
CA ALA A 413 -2.48 8.01 -30.04
C ALA A 413 -3.25 7.04 -30.93
N SER A 414 -4.55 6.91 -30.67
CA SER A 414 -5.55 6.04 -31.31
C SER A 414 -5.39 4.53 -31.09
N VAL A 415 -6.24 3.94 -30.23
CA VAL A 415 -7.41 3.08 -30.53
C VAL A 415 -8.25 2.91 -29.28
#